data_AF-A0A832WWX5-F1
#
_entry.id   AF-A0A832WWX5-F1
#
_cell.length_a   1.000
_cell.length_b   1.000
_cell.length_c   1.000
_cell.angle_alpha   90.00
_cell.angle_beta   90.00
_cell.angle_gamma   90.00
#
_symmetry.space_group_name_H-M   'P 1'
#
loop_
_entity.id
_entity.type
_entity.pdbx_description
1 polymer ?
#
loop_
_entity_poly.entity_id
_entity_poly.type
_entity_poly.pdbx_seq_one_letter_code
_entity_poly.pdbx_strand_id
1 'polypeptide(L)'
;MEISEFSSSIDDIKKYIGLNENCIVQIIDFIPKDILASHACEVFFYYLDKGYKNRIKSPEIFFLTLLYGSLNINEILNKIKISQKKYIIKCCRNEKNNYKKIDKETRIQLSNIAINSLETLI
;
A
#
# COMPACT_ATOMS: atom_id res chain seq x y z
N MET A 1 6.87 10.20 0.35
CA MET A 1 6.57 8.88 -0.20
C MET A 1 7.27 8.83 -1.53
N GLU A 2 7.89 7.71 -1.87
CA GLU A 2 8.67 7.58 -3.12
C GLU A 2 8.00 6.54 -4.02
N ILE A 3 7.74 6.92 -5.27
CA ILE A 3 7.25 6.01 -6.31
C ILE A 3 8.25 6.05 -7.47
N SER A 4 8.74 4.88 -7.89
CA SER A 4 9.69 4.75 -8.99
C SER A 4 9.26 3.63 -9.95
N GLU A 5 9.43 3.85 -11.25
CA GLU A 5 9.18 2.83 -12.26
C GLU A 5 10.27 1.75 -12.19
N PHE A 6 9.87 0.49 -12.32
CA PHE A 6 10.76 -0.65 -12.21
C PHE A 6 10.91 -1.39 -13.54
N SER A 7 12.14 -1.46 -14.04
CA SER A 7 12.45 -1.99 -15.37
C SER A 7 13.18 -3.35 -15.38
N SER A 8 13.30 -4.05 -14.25
CA SER A 8 14.04 -5.33 -14.17
C SER A 8 13.15 -6.56 -13.93
N SER A 9 13.76 -7.75 -13.90
CA SER A 9 13.07 -9.05 -13.90
C SER A 9 12.18 -9.27 -12.67
N ILE A 10 11.11 -10.07 -12.78
CA ILE A 10 10.18 -10.37 -11.67
C ILE A 10 10.87 -11.03 -10.47
N ASP A 11 11.96 -11.77 -10.68
CA ASP A 11 12.71 -12.40 -9.59
C ASP A 11 13.60 -11.41 -8.83
N ASP A 12 14.00 -10.30 -9.46
CA ASP A 12 14.65 -9.20 -8.77
C ASP A 12 13.66 -8.34 -7.99
N ILE A 13 12.41 -8.25 -8.45
CA ILE A 13 11.33 -7.48 -7.81
C ILE A 13 11.05 -7.94 -6.38
N LYS A 14 10.98 -9.25 -6.15
CA LYS A 14 10.63 -9.81 -4.83
C LYS A 14 11.65 -9.43 -3.75
N LYS A 15 12.89 -9.13 -4.11
CA LYS A 15 13.95 -8.71 -3.18
C LYS A 15 13.68 -7.32 -2.58
N TYR A 16 12.85 -6.51 -3.23
CA TYR A 16 12.52 -5.16 -2.78
C TYR A 16 11.24 -5.10 -1.94
N ILE A 17 10.40 -6.14 -1.96
CA ILE A 17 9.20 -6.22 -1.11
C ILE A 17 9.63 -6.49 0.32
N GLY A 18 9.20 -5.65 1.25
CA GLY A 18 9.44 -5.90 2.66
C GLY A 18 9.18 -4.71 3.56
N LEU A 19 9.07 -5.03 4.85
CA LEU A 19 9.05 -4.07 5.95
C LEU A 19 10.41 -4.04 6.65
N ASN A 20 11.06 -2.88 6.68
CA ASN A 20 12.12 -2.59 7.64
C ASN A 20 11.58 -1.69 8.77
N GLU A 21 12.38 -1.41 9.80
CA GLU A 21 11.91 -0.74 11.03
C GLU A 21 11.15 0.58 10.78
N ASN A 22 11.49 1.28 9.70
CA ASN A 22 10.97 2.61 9.41
C ASN A 22 10.26 2.75 8.07
N CYS A 23 10.33 1.76 7.18
CA CYS A 23 9.80 1.85 5.82
C CYS A 23 9.17 0.54 5.35
N ILE A 24 8.04 0.67 4.66
CA ILE A 24 7.39 -0.41 3.93
C ILE A 24 7.61 -0.20 2.42
N VAL A 25 7.95 -1.27 1.72
CA VAL A 25 8.16 -1.26 0.27
C VAL A 25 7.27 -2.31 -0.38
N GLN A 26 6.59 -1.93 -1.46
CA GLN A 26 5.67 -2.79 -2.17
C GLN A 26 5.69 -2.52 -3.69
N ILE A 27 5.23 -3.49 -4.47
CA ILE A 27 5.04 -3.35 -5.92
C ILE A 27 3.56 -3.23 -6.27
N ILE A 28 3.30 -2.33 -7.22
CA ILE A 28 1.98 -2.04 -7.76
C ILE A 28 2.06 -1.91 -9.29
N ASP A 29 0.92 -2.10 -9.97
CA ASP A 29 0.80 -2.01 -11.43
C ASP A 29 0.30 -0.65 -11.94
N PHE A 30 0.11 0.30 -11.04
CA PHE A 30 -0.39 1.64 -11.35
C PHE A 30 0.29 2.70 -10.48
N ILE A 31 0.15 3.97 -10.86
CA ILE A 31 0.58 5.10 -10.02
C ILE A 31 -0.66 5.60 -9.27
N PRO A 32 -0.76 5.41 -7.94
CA PRO A 32 -1.88 5.91 -7.15
C PRO A 32 -1.87 7.44 -7.09
N LYS A 33 -3.05 8.04 -6.89
CA LYS A 33 -3.11 9.46 -6.50
C LYS A 33 -2.32 9.65 -5.21
N ASP A 34 -1.50 10.70 -5.13
CA ASP A 34 -0.63 10.98 -3.98
C ASP A 34 -1.35 10.83 -2.65
N ILE A 35 -2.56 11.37 -2.55
CA ILE A 35 -3.36 11.35 -1.32
C ILE A 35 -3.80 9.95 -0.89
N LEU A 36 -4.07 9.03 -1.83
CA LEU A 36 -4.44 7.65 -1.51
C LEU A 36 -3.24 6.90 -0.96
N ALA A 37 -2.10 7.09 -1.61
CA ALA A 37 -0.87 6.43 -1.23
C ALA A 37 -0.36 6.96 0.12
N SER A 38 -0.39 8.28 0.32
CA SER A 38 -0.18 8.95 1.61
C SER A 38 -1.11 8.40 2.71
N HIS A 39 -2.40 8.24 2.42
CA HIS A 39 -3.35 7.71 3.41
C HIS A 39 -3.10 6.24 3.73
N ALA A 40 -2.81 5.42 2.72
CA ALA A 40 -2.42 4.02 2.90
C ALA A 40 -1.20 3.90 3.83
N CYS A 41 -0.20 4.79 3.67
CA CYS A 41 0.94 4.84 4.57
C CYS A 41 0.57 5.19 6.02
N GLU A 42 -0.24 6.23 6.22
CA GLU A 42 -0.69 6.66 7.55
C GLU A 42 -1.43 5.54 8.27
N VAL A 43 -2.40 4.93 7.57
CA VAL A 43 -3.18 3.83 8.11
C VAL A 43 -2.28 2.65 8.47
N PHE A 44 -1.36 2.29 7.58
CA PHE A 44 -0.40 1.21 7.82
C PHE A 44 0.42 1.42 9.09
N PHE A 45 1.08 2.57 9.22
CA PHE A 45 1.91 2.86 10.39
C PHE A 45 1.09 3.07 11.67
N TYR A 46 -0.10 3.65 11.57
CA TYR A 46 -1.04 3.73 12.69
C TYR A 46 -1.35 2.35 13.27
N TYR A 47 -1.63 1.35 12.43
CA TYR A 47 -1.90 -0.01 12.90
C TYR A 47 -0.67 -0.70 13.49
N LEU A 48 0.51 -0.49 12.91
CA LEU A 48 1.77 -0.98 13.49
C LEU A 48 2.00 -0.39 14.89
N ASP A 49 1.83 0.93 15.06
CA ASP A 49 2.06 1.63 16.32
C ASP A 49 1.05 1.26 17.40
N LYS A 50 -0.18 0.93 17.02
CA LYS A 50 -1.21 0.43 17.93
C LYS A 50 -1.02 -1.04 18.34
N GLY A 51 0.07 -1.69 17.92
CA GLY A 51 0.41 -3.04 18.33
C GLY A 51 -0.35 -4.14 17.57
N TYR A 52 -1.01 -3.81 16.45
CA TYR A 52 -1.70 -4.79 15.62
C TYR A 52 -0.75 -5.61 14.74
N LYS A 53 0.57 -5.41 14.86
CA LYS A 53 1.61 -6.18 14.16
C LYS A 53 1.39 -7.69 14.28
N ASN A 54 0.93 -8.17 15.43
CA ASN A 54 0.68 -9.61 15.67
C ASN A 54 -0.59 -10.15 15.01
N ARG A 55 -1.53 -9.27 14.62
CA ARG A 55 -2.75 -9.64 13.88
C ARG A 55 -2.55 -9.64 12.37
N ILE A 56 -1.59 -8.83 11.90
CA ILE A 56 -1.25 -8.72 10.49
C ILE A 56 -0.29 -9.85 10.14
N LYS A 57 -0.81 -10.93 9.52
CA LYS A 57 0.01 -12.10 9.12
C LYS A 57 1.15 -11.78 8.16
N SER A 58 0.93 -10.81 7.25
CA SER A 58 1.96 -10.28 6.37
C SER A 58 1.76 -8.77 6.22
N PRO A 59 2.66 -7.95 6.77
CA PRO A 59 2.60 -6.48 6.66
C PRO A 59 2.59 -6.00 5.21
N GLU A 60 3.32 -6.67 4.33
CA GLU A 60 3.43 -6.34 2.92
C GLU A 60 2.09 -6.53 2.21
N ILE A 61 1.40 -7.66 2.48
CA ILE A 61 0.07 -7.92 1.95
C ILE A 61 -0.96 -6.95 2.51
N PHE A 62 -0.89 -6.62 3.80
CA PHE A 62 -1.77 -5.61 4.38
C PHE A 62 -1.56 -4.23 3.76
N PHE A 63 -0.31 -3.82 3.56
CA PHE A 63 -0.03 -2.56 2.87
C PHE A 63 -0.55 -2.59 1.42
N LEU A 64 -0.46 -3.74 0.75
CA LEU A 64 -1.01 -3.93 -0.59
C LEU A 64 -2.54 -3.78 -0.61
N THR A 65 -3.28 -4.32 0.36
CA THR A 65 -4.74 -4.15 0.41
C THR A 65 -5.15 -2.69 0.65
N LEU A 66 -4.37 -1.94 1.43
CA LEU A 66 -4.58 -0.51 1.63
C LEU A 66 -4.35 0.30 0.34
N LEU A 67 -3.33 -0.04 -0.45
CA LEU A 67 -3.05 0.65 -1.71
C LEU A 67 -4.12 0.42 -2.77
N TYR A 68 -4.67 -0.79 -2.83
CA TYR A 68 -5.71 -1.16 -3.80
C TYR A 68 -7.13 -0.89 -3.30
N GLY A 69 -7.31 -0.60 -2.00
CA GLY A 69 -8.63 -0.48 -1.39
C GLY A 69 -9.49 -1.74 -1.58
N SER A 70 -8.87 -2.93 -1.57
CA SER A 70 -9.53 -4.22 -1.81
C SER A 70 -8.90 -5.34 -0.98
N LEU A 71 -9.73 -6.25 -0.48
CA LEU A 71 -9.30 -7.46 0.23
C LEU A 71 -9.07 -8.67 -0.69
N ASN A 72 -9.41 -8.56 -1.98
CA ASN A 72 -9.23 -9.65 -2.94
C ASN A 72 -7.77 -9.76 -3.41
N ILE A 73 -6.92 -10.31 -2.56
CA ILE A 73 -5.46 -10.41 -2.77
C ILE A 73 -5.14 -11.17 -4.07
N ASN A 74 -5.87 -12.24 -4.39
CA ASN A 74 -5.64 -13.02 -5.60
C ASN A 74 -5.84 -12.18 -6.88
N GLU A 75 -6.87 -11.34 -6.90
CA GLU A 75 -7.11 -10.43 -8.01
C GLU A 75 -6.01 -9.38 -8.14
N ILE A 76 -5.59 -8.79 -7.01
CA ILE A 76 -4.51 -7.80 -6.96
C ILE A 76 -3.20 -8.40 -7.49
N LEU A 77 -2.80 -9.57 -6.98
CA LEU A 77 -1.58 -10.24 -7.41
C LEU A 77 -1.63 -10.63 -8.89
N ASN A 78 -2.80 -11.03 -9.40
CA ASN A 78 -2.96 -11.34 -10.82
C ASN A 78 -2.78 -10.10 -11.69
N LYS A 79 -3.39 -8.96 -11.30
CA LYS A 79 -3.20 -7.66 -11.97
C LYS A 79 -1.73 -7.26 -12.04
N ILE A 80 -1.01 -7.36 -10.92
CA ILE A 80 0.43 -7.08 -10.86
C ILE A 80 1.23 -8.00 -11.77
N LYS A 81 0.91 -9.31 -11.78
CA LYS A 81 1.63 -10.31 -12.56
C LYS A 81 1.53 -10.04 -14.07
N ILE A 82 0.32 -9.77 -14.56
CA ILE A 82 0.07 -9.58 -16.00
C ILE A 82 0.44 -8.17 -16.50
N SER A 83 0.59 -7.20 -15.59
CA SER A 83 0.94 -5.84 -15.99
C SER A 83 2.34 -5.74 -16.58
N GLN A 84 2.43 -5.04 -17.71
CA GLN A 84 3.69 -4.68 -18.37
C GLN A 84 4.46 -3.62 -17.60
N LYS A 85 3.77 -2.74 -16.87
CA LYS A 85 4.37 -1.68 -16.07
C LYS A 85 4.24 -1.99 -14.59
N LYS A 86 5.35 -1.86 -13.88
CA LYS A 86 5.42 -2.10 -12.44
C LYS A 86 6.13 -0.93 -11.78
N TYR A 87 5.62 -0.54 -10.63
CA TYR A 87 6.16 0.55 -9.84
C TYR A 87 6.51 0.03 -8.45
N ILE A 88 7.61 0.52 -7.90
CA ILE A 88 7.93 0.37 -6.49
C ILE A 88 7.38 1.58 -5.77
N ILE A 89 6.56 1.33 -4.76
CA ILE A 89 6.15 2.33 -3.78
C ILE A 89 6.88 2.05 -2.46
N LYS A 90 7.51 3.09 -1.94
CA LYS A 90 8.20 3.08 -0.65
C LYS A 90 7.64 4.17 0.23
N CYS A 91 7.27 3.79 1.44
CA CYS A 91 6.74 4.72 2.42
C CYS A 91 7.42 4.59 3.77
N CYS A 92 7.79 5.72 4.37
CA CYS A 92 8.52 5.76 5.62
C CYS A 92 7.81 6.62 6.68
N ARG A 93 7.98 6.28 7.97
CA ARG A 93 7.28 6.88 9.14
C ARG A 93 7.33 8.43 9.21
N ASN A 94 8.36 9.06 8.66
CA ASN A 94 8.66 10.48 8.91
C ASN A 94 8.15 11.44 7.82
N GLU A 95 7.33 10.96 6.89
CA GLU A 95 6.83 11.79 5.79
C GLU A 95 5.52 12.46 6.20
N LYS A 96 5.59 13.76 6.50
CA LYS A 96 4.40 14.58 6.77
C LYS A 96 3.55 14.68 5.51
N ASN A 97 2.32 14.20 5.57
CA ASN A 97 1.37 14.36 4.48
C ASN A 97 0.67 15.73 4.57
N ASN A 98 0.66 16.45 3.45
CA ASN A 98 -0.13 17.67 3.30
C ASN A 98 -1.48 17.30 2.71
N TYR A 99 -2.54 17.36 3.52
CA TYR A 99 -3.90 17.06 3.05
C TYR A 99 -4.40 18.16 2.10
N LYS A 100 -4.66 17.80 0.85
CA LYS A 100 -5.33 18.66 -0.15
C LYS A 100 -6.84 18.36 -0.18
N LYS A 101 -7.62 19.28 -0.75
CA LYS A 101 -9.06 19.08 -0.99
C LYS A 101 -9.27 17.89 -1.93
N ILE A 102 -10.19 17.00 -1.55
CA ILE A 102 -10.34 15.67 -2.13
C ILE A 102 -11.59 15.60 -3.02
N ASP A 103 -11.49 14.99 -4.20
CA ASP A 103 -12.63 14.72 -5.08
C ASP A 103 -13.50 13.55 -4.58
N LYS A 104 -14.71 13.41 -5.14
CA LYS A 104 -15.69 12.40 -4.70
C LYS A 104 -15.20 10.96 -4.87
N GLU A 105 -14.51 10.67 -5.97
CA GLU A 105 -14.01 9.31 -6.25
C GLU A 105 -12.93 8.93 -5.25
N THR A 106 -12.02 9.86 -4.96
CA THR A 106 -10.99 9.65 -3.95
C THR A 106 -11.57 9.53 -2.55
N ARG A 107 -12.65 10.27 -2.22
CA ARG A 107 -13.38 10.04 -0.96
C ARG A 107 -13.92 8.63 -0.84
N ILE A 108 -14.51 8.08 -1.92
CA ILE A 108 -15.03 6.70 -1.93
C ILE A 108 -13.90 5.70 -1.71
N GLN A 109 -12.78 5.87 -2.40
CA GLN A 109 -11.61 5.00 -2.25
C GLN A 109 -11.05 5.05 -0.82
N LEU A 110 -10.94 6.24 -0.22
CA LEU A 110 -10.52 6.39 1.18
C LEU A 110 -11.48 5.69 2.15
N SER A 111 -12.79 5.78 1.92
CA SER A 111 -13.77 5.03 2.72
C SER A 111 -13.60 3.52 2.60
N ASN A 112 -13.37 3.00 1.40
CA ASN A 112 -13.11 1.57 1.19
C ASN A 112 -11.83 1.11 1.90
N ILE A 113 -10.77 1.91 1.83
CA ILE A 113 -9.51 1.65 2.57
C ILE A 113 -9.79 1.57 4.07
N ALA A 114 -10.53 2.52 4.62
CA ALA A 114 -10.87 2.54 6.04
C ALA A 114 -11.67 1.29 6.46
N ILE A 115 -12.72 0.93 5.71
CA ILE A 115 -13.55 -0.25 5.98
C ILE A 115 -12.71 -1.54 5.92
N ASN A 116 -12.00 -1.75 4.83
CA ASN A 116 -11.19 -2.96 4.64
C ASN A 116 -10.09 -3.08 5.72
N SER A 117 -9.53 -1.96 6.15
CA SER A 117 -8.51 -1.96 7.21
C SER A 117 -9.04 -2.51 8.52
N LEU A 118 -10.33 -2.30 8.83
CA LEU A 118 -10.98 -2.83 10.03
C LEU A 118 -11.25 -4.33 9.91
N GLU A 119 -11.70 -4.79 8.75
CA GLU A 119 -11.98 -6.21 8.48
C GLU A 119 -10.72 -7.07 8.53
N THR A 120 -9.55 -6.51 8.19
CA THR A 120 -8.28 -7.25 8.20
C THR A 120 -7.75 -7.51 9.62
N LEU A 121 -8.39 -6.98 10.67
CA LEU A 121 -7.97 -7.06 12.08
C LEU A 121 -8.82 -7.99 12.95
N ILE A 122 -9.90 -8.52 12.36
CA ILE A 122 -10.83 -9.49 12.94
C ILE A 122 -10.30 -10.89 12.62
#